data_AF-A0A1Q3BS48-F1
#
_entry.id   AF-A0A1Q3BS48-F1
#
_cell.length_a   1.000
_cell.length_b   1.000
_cell.length_c   1.000
_cell.angle_alpha   90.00
_cell.angle_beta   90.00
_cell.angle_gamma   90.00
#
_symmetry.space_group_name_H-M   'P 1'
#
loop_
_entity.id
_entity.type
_entity.pdbx_description
1 polymer ?
#
loop_
_entity_poly.entity_id
_entity_poly.type
_entity_poly.pdbx_seq_one_letter_code
_entity_poly.pdbx_strand_id
1 'polypeptide(L)'
;MSVFQYYSTLKGLWHELDYYGPFNAINPIDAATFQEWQDNHRLFDFLAGLNVEFELIRAQILSTKPLPSLEDAFSSIQSEDTRRAAMALHAPQERSALYNDSTVANVAF
;
A
#
# COMPACT_ATOMS: atom_id res chain seq x y z
N MET A 1 7.24 2.80 -9.38
CA MET A 1 5.81 2.82 -9.76
C MET A 1 5.02 3.21 -8.54
N SER A 2 4.07 4.14 -8.63
CA SER A 2 3.23 4.52 -7.49
C SER A 2 2.20 3.42 -7.17
N VAL A 3 1.66 3.44 -5.95
CA VAL A 3 0.58 2.51 -5.54
C VAL A 3 -0.62 2.60 -6.48
N PHE A 4 -1.03 3.82 -6.85
CA PHE A 4 -2.11 4.04 -7.81
C PHE A 4 -1.84 3.43 -9.20
N GLN A 5 -0.62 3.61 -9.73
CA GLN A 5 -0.24 3.05 -11.03
C GLN A 5 -0.23 1.51 -11.00
N TYR A 6 0.31 0.94 -9.92
CA TYR A 6 0.32 -0.50 -9.69
C TYR A 6 -1.10 -1.07 -9.66
N TYR A 7 -1.97 -0.50 -8.83
CA TYR A 7 -3.37 -0.90 -8.70
C TYR A 7 -4.13 -0.80 -10.03
N SER A 8 -3.92 0.29 -10.76
CA SER A 8 -4.55 0.50 -12.07
C SER A 8 -4.11 -0.55 -13.10
N THR A 9 -2.82 -0.91 -13.07
CA THR A 9 -2.25 -1.95 -13.95
C THR A 9 -2.87 -3.31 -13.64
N LEU A 10 -2.96 -3.69 -12.35
CA LEU A 10 -3.62 -4.94 -11.94
C LEU A 10 -5.07 -5.00 -12.37
N LYS A 11 -5.84 -3.91 -12.18
CA LYS A 11 -7.23 -3.86 -12.64
C LYS A 11 -7.36 -4.03 -14.15
N GLY A 12 -6.44 -3.45 -14.93
CA GLY A 12 -6.39 -3.68 -16.38
C GLY A 12 -6.20 -5.16 -16.72
N LEU A 13 -5.22 -5.81 -16.08
CA LEU A 13 -4.95 -7.25 -16.29
C LEU A 13 -6.12 -8.14 -15.88
N TRP A 14 -6.78 -7.86 -14.76
CA TRP A 14 -7.96 -8.61 -14.33
C TRP A 14 -9.14 -8.40 -15.27
N HIS A 15 -9.36 -7.19 -15.78
CA HIS A 15 -10.40 -6.96 -16.80
C HIS A 15 -10.12 -7.73 -18.09
N GLU A 16 -8.87 -7.78 -18.55
CA GLU A 16 -8.49 -8.61 -19.70
C GLU A 16 -8.73 -10.10 -19.41
N LEU A 17 -8.37 -10.58 -18.21
CA LEU A 17 -8.59 -11.97 -17.81
C LEU A 17 -10.08 -12.31 -17.76
N ASP A 18 -10.91 -11.43 -17.21
CA ASP A 18 -12.37 -11.58 -17.14
C ASP A 18 -12.99 -11.60 -18.54
N TYR A 19 -12.46 -10.80 -19.46
CA TYR A 19 -12.90 -10.77 -20.85
C TYR A 19 -12.67 -12.12 -21.56
N TYR A 20 -11.52 -12.76 -21.32
CA TYR A 20 -11.18 -14.05 -21.94
C TYR A 20 -11.72 -15.27 -21.19
N GLY A 21 -12.05 -15.13 -19.90
CA GLY A 21 -12.50 -16.22 -19.04
C GLY A 21 -13.94 -16.05 -18.56
N PRO A 22 -14.96 -16.06 -19.45
CA PRO A 22 -16.35 -16.01 -19.00
C PRO A 22 -16.66 -17.28 -18.18
N PHE A 23 -16.72 -17.13 -16.87
CA PHE A 23 -17.21 -18.18 -15.97
C PHE A 23 -18.71 -18.32 -16.19
N ASN A 24 -19.10 -19.39 -16.89
CA ASN A 24 -20.49 -19.73 -17.09
C ASN A 24 -21.00 -20.50 -15.87
N ALA A 25 -21.38 -19.78 -14.83
CA ALA A 25 -21.98 -20.38 -13.64
C ALA A 25 -23.27 -21.12 -14.02
N ILE A 26 -23.35 -22.42 -13.67
CA ILE A 26 -24.54 -23.25 -13.90
C ILE A 26 -25.60 -22.99 -12.80
N ASN A 27 -25.16 -22.57 -11.61
CA ASN A 27 -25.99 -22.30 -10.44
C ASN A 27 -25.66 -20.90 -9.87
N PRO A 28 -26.67 -20.08 -9.50
CA PRO A 28 -26.47 -18.80 -8.82
C PRO A 28 -25.65 -18.87 -7.52
N ILE A 29 -25.73 -19.97 -6.77
CA ILE A 29 -24.96 -20.15 -5.53
C ILE A 29 -23.47 -20.27 -5.86
N ASP A 30 -23.13 -21.06 -6.89
CA ASP A 30 -21.75 -21.24 -7.35
C ASP A 30 -21.17 -19.93 -7.90
N ALA A 31 -22.01 -19.08 -8.51
CA ALA A 31 -21.61 -17.75 -8.97
C ALA A 31 -21.19 -16.83 -7.81
N ALA A 32 -21.97 -16.81 -6.72
CA ALA A 32 -21.67 -15.96 -5.56
C ALA A 32 -20.39 -16.43 -4.84
N THR A 33 -20.23 -17.74 -4.65
CA THR A 33 -19.01 -18.30 -4.05
C THR A 33 -17.78 -18.08 -4.94
N PHE A 34 -17.93 -18.18 -6.26
CA PHE A 34 -16.85 -17.88 -7.20
C PHE A 34 -16.46 -16.40 -7.15
N GLN A 35 -17.43 -15.48 -7.09
CA GLN A 35 -17.15 -14.06 -6.98
C GLN A 35 -16.42 -13.72 -5.68
N GLU A 36 -16.86 -14.26 -4.54
CA GLU A 36 -16.18 -14.06 -3.26
C GLU A 36 -14.75 -14.62 -3.29
N TRP A 37 -14.54 -15.79 -3.90
CA TRP A 37 -13.21 -16.36 -4.08
C TRP A 37 -12.33 -15.46 -4.96
N GLN A 38 -12.88 -14.94 -6.07
CA GLN A 38 -12.17 -14.08 -7.00
C GLN A 38 -11.80 -12.73 -6.36
N ASP A 39 -12.72 -12.11 -5.62
CA ASP A 39 -12.50 -10.84 -4.93
C ASP A 39 -11.40 -10.99 -3.87
N ASN A 40 -11.45 -12.07 -3.08
CA ASN A 40 -10.40 -12.39 -2.12
C ASN A 40 -9.06 -12.65 -2.82
N HIS A 41 -9.05 -13.39 -3.93
CA HIS A 41 -7.83 -13.66 -4.69
C HIS A 41 -7.17 -12.37 -5.18
N ARG A 42 -7.96 -11.44 -5.73
CA ARG A 42 -7.49 -10.13 -6.19
C ARG A 42 -6.95 -9.27 -5.05
N LEU A 43 -7.59 -9.30 -3.89
CA LEU A 43 -7.08 -8.66 -2.67
C LEU A 43 -5.69 -9.20 -2.31
N PHE A 44 -5.53 -10.52 -2.27
CA PHE A 44 -4.24 -11.13 -1.94
C PHE A 44 -3.15 -10.82 -2.97
N ASP A 45 -3.47 -10.91 -4.27
CA ASP A 45 -2.56 -10.56 -5.36
C ASP A 45 -2.09 -9.10 -5.24
N PHE A 46 -3.02 -8.17 -5.02
CA PHE A 46 -2.70 -6.77 -4.80
C PHE A 46 -1.72 -6.61 -3.63
N LEU A 47 -2.07 -7.15 -2.46
CA LEU A 47 -1.25 -7.02 -1.25
C LEU A 47 0.12 -7.69 -1.39
N ALA A 48 0.22 -8.81 -2.12
CA ALA A 48 1.45 -9.58 -2.29
C ALA A 48 2.49 -8.84 -3.16
N GLY A 49 2.06 -8.09 -4.17
CA GLY A 49 2.98 -7.33 -5.04
C GLY A 49 3.32 -5.92 -4.54
N LEU A 50 2.85 -5.52 -3.35
CA LEU A 50 3.29 -4.26 -2.73
C LEU A 50 4.74 -4.36 -2.21
N ASN A 51 5.45 -3.23 -2.26
CA ASN A 51 6.81 -3.13 -1.72
C ASN A 51 6.87 -3.45 -0.22
N VAL A 52 8.05 -3.89 0.25
CA VAL A 52 8.32 -4.23 1.67
C VAL A 52 7.98 -3.07 2.63
N GLU A 53 8.07 -1.84 2.15
CA GLU A 53 7.70 -0.63 2.86
C GLU A 53 6.26 -0.64 3.42
N PHE A 54 5.35 -1.37 2.79
CA PHE A 54 3.94 -1.49 3.18
C PHE A 54 3.65 -2.73 4.04
N GLU A 55 4.66 -3.48 4.49
CA GLU A 55 4.48 -4.72 5.24
C GLU A 55 3.61 -4.53 6.51
N LEU A 56 3.82 -3.44 7.26
CA LEU A 56 3.05 -3.17 8.47
C LEU A 56 1.55 -3.00 8.18
N ILE A 57 1.20 -2.17 7.20
CA ILE A 57 -0.20 -1.91 6.84
C ILE A 57 -0.84 -3.14 6.18
N ARG A 58 -0.07 -3.94 5.42
CA ARG A 58 -0.52 -5.25 4.92
C ARG A 58 -0.91 -6.18 6.06
N ALA A 59 -0.07 -6.30 7.10
CA ALA A 59 -0.37 -7.13 8.26
C ALA A 59 -1.63 -6.66 9.00
N GLN A 60 -1.83 -5.35 9.12
CA GLN A 60 -3.06 -4.77 9.70
C GLN A 60 -4.30 -5.10 8.88
N ILE A 61 -4.24 -4.91 7.56
CA ILE A 61 -5.34 -5.24 6.63
C ILE A 61 -5.71 -6.72 6.79
N LEU A 62 -4.73 -7.63 6.76
CA LEU A 62 -4.93 -9.07 6.90
C LEU A 62 -5.43 -9.50 8.28
N SER A 63 -5.28 -8.66 9.30
CA SER A 63 -5.78 -8.92 10.66
C SER A 63 -7.24 -8.49 10.86
N THR A 64 -7.82 -7.76 9.90
CA THR A 64 -9.22 -7.29 9.98
C THR A 64 -10.20 -8.43 9.71
N LYS A 65 -11.30 -8.49 10.48
CA LYS A 65 -12.37 -9.49 10.30
C LYS A 65 -13.76 -8.82 10.26
N PRO A 66 -14.56 -8.99 9.19
CA PRO A 66 -14.20 -9.70 7.94
C PRO A 66 -13.06 -9.00 7.19
N LEU A 67 -12.45 -9.69 6.22
CA LEU A 67 -11.44 -9.07 5.37
C LEU A 67 -12.05 -7.86 4.64
N PRO A 68 -11.30 -6.76 4.46
CA PRO A 68 -11.80 -5.61 3.74
C PRO A 68 -11.91 -5.90 2.24
N SER A 69 -12.69 -5.08 1.55
CA SER A 69 -12.71 -5.11 0.08
C SER A 69 -11.36 -4.72 -0.51
N LEU A 70 -11.15 -5.04 -1.79
CA LEU A 70 -9.97 -4.59 -2.54
C LEU A 70 -9.86 -3.06 -2.56
N GLU A 71 -10.99 -2.35 -2.70
CA GLU A 71 -11.07 -0.90 -2.72
C GLU A 71 -10.70 -0.27 -1.37
N ASP A 72 -11.18 -0.85 -0.26
CA ASP A 72 -10.86 -0.39 1.09
C ASP A 72 -9.38 -0.63 1.42
N ALA A 73 -8.85 -1.80 1.04
CA ALA A 73 -7.44 -2.11 1.17
C ALA A 73 -6.59 -1.14 0.34
N PHE A 74 -6.94 -0.90 -0.92
CA PHE A 74 -6.28 0.08 -1.78
C PHE A 74 -6.28 1.49 -1.16
N SER A 75 -7.42 1.94 -0.65
CA SER A 75 -7.56 3.26 -0.02
C SER A 75 -6.65 3.42 1.21
N SER A 76 -6.53 2.35 2.00
CA SER A 76 -5.64 2.30 3.17
C SER A 76 -4.17 2.40 2.76
N ILE A 77 -3.74 1.59 1.77
CA ILE A 77 -2.37 1.62 1.25
C ILE A 77 -2.05 2.97 0.59
N GLN A 78 -2.98 3.56 -0.17
CA GLN A 78 -2.78 4.85 -0.84
C GLN A 78 -2.66 6.00 0.15
N SER A 79 -3.40 5.94 1.26
CA SER A 79 -3.28 6.91 2.35
C SER A 79 -1.90 6.82 3.02
N GLU A 80 -1.42 5.59 3.24
CA GLU A 80 -0.08 5.36 3.79
C GLU A 80 1.04 5.82 2.85
N ASP A 81 0.92 5.54 1.55
CA ASP A 81 1.84 6.04 0.51
C ASP A 81 1.95 7.56 0.55
N THR A 82 0.80 8.25 0.62
CA THR A 82 0.74 9.72 0.73
C THR A 82 1.38 10.23 2.02
N ARG A 83 1.11 9.58 3.15
CA ARG A 83 1.68 9.93 4.46
C ARG A 83 3.21 9.80 4.46
N ARG A 84 3.74 8.70 3.90
CA ARG A 84 5.18 8.46 3.77
C ARG A 84 5.84 9.51 2.89
N ALA A 85 5.24 9.84 1.76
CA ALA A 85 5.73 10.90 0.88
C ALA A 85 5.79 12.25 1.59
N ALA A 86 4.76 12.61 2.37
CA ALA A 86 4.75 13.83 3.17
C ALA A 86 5.85 13.85 4.25
N MET A 87 6.06 12.73 4.95
CA MET A 87 7.13 12.64 5.96
C MET A 87 8.53 12.72 5.36
N ALA A 88 8.75 12.16 4.17
CA ALA A 88 10.03 12.26 3.47
C ALA A 88 10.38 13.72 3.11
N LEU A 89 9.37 14.55 2.80
CA LEU A 89 9.55 15.99 2.54
C LEU A 89 9.90 16.79 3.80
N HIS A 90 9.52 16.30 4.98
CA HIS A 90 9.71 16.99 6.27
C HIS A 90 10.84 16.41 7.14
N ALA A 91 11.70 15.55 6.58
CA ALA A 91 12.84 15.01 7.32
C ALA A 91 13.72 16.15 7.89
N PRO A 92 14.05 16.17 9.20
CA PRO A 92 14.66 17.33 9.84
C PRO A 92 16.04 17.67 9.25
N GLN A 93 16.19 18.90 8.78
CA GLN A 93 17.47 19.57 8.52
C GLN A 93 18.30 19.83 9.81
N GLU A 94 17.96 19.19 10.94
CA GLU A 94 18.49 19.50 12.27
C GLU A 94 19.92 19.01 12.52
N ARG A 95 20.52 18.21 11.63
CA ARG A 95 21.93 17.81 11.80
C ARG A 95 22.94 18.90 11.44
N SER A 96 22.52 20.01 10.83
CA SER A 96 23.45 21.09 10.43
C SER A 96 23.60 22.22 11.46
N ALA A 97 22.85 22.22 12.57
CA ALA A 97 22.90 23.30 13.56
C ALA A 97 23.88 23.07 14.73
N LEU A 98 24.60 21.93 14.78
CA LEU A 98 25.52 21.62 15.89
C LEU A 98 26.99 21.97 15.64
N TYR A 99 27.30 22.78 14.61
CA TYR A 99 28.67 23.21 14.34
C TYR A 99 28.82 24.74 14.34
N ASN A 100 28.69 25.34 15.52
CA ASN A 100 29.26 26.65 15.87
C ASN A 100 29.13 26.75 17.41
N ASP A 101 30.13 26.97 18.24
CA ASP A 101 31.44 27.58 18.10
C ASP A 101 32.22 27.16 19.36
N SER A 102 33.31 26.39 19.21
CA SER A 102 34.23 26.07 20.32
C SER A 102 35.64 26.50 19.94
N THR A 103 35.80 27.79 19.68
CA THR A 103 37.08 28.51 19.69
C THR A 103 36.72 29.98 19.89
N VAL A 104 36.77 30.56 21.09
CA VAL A 104 38.01 30.93 21.77
C VAL A 104 37.78 30.94 23.29
N ALA A 105 38.40 29.99 23.99
CA ALA A 105 38.73 30.18 25.40
C ALA A 105 39.92 31.16 25.47
N ASN A 106 39.65 32.46 25.56
CA ASN A 106 40.65 33.41 26.01
C ASN A 106 40.60 33.45 27.54
N VAL A 107 41.59 32.77 28.11
CA VAL A 107 41.95 32.77 29.53
C VAL A 107 42.17 34.20 30.01
N ALA A 108 41.59 34.51 31.17
CA ALA A 108 41.85 35.74 31.92
C ALA A 108 43.30 35.78 32.45
N PHE A 109 43.97 36.93 32.36
CA PHE A 109 44.53 37.73 33.46
C PHE A 109 45.15 39.01 32.91
#